data_AF-G3LP91-F1
#
_entry.id   AF-G3LP91-F1
#
_cell.length_a   1.000
_cell.length_b   1.000
_cell.length_c   1.000
_cell.angle_alpha   90.00
_cell.angle_beta   90.00
_cell.angle_gamma   90.00
#
_symmetry.space_group_name_H-M   'P 1'
#
loop_
_entity.id
_entity.type
_entity.pdbx_description
1 polymer ?
#
loop_
_entity_poly.entity_id
_entity_poly.type
_entity_poly.pdbx_seq_one_letter_code
_entity_poly.pdbx_strand_id
1 'polypeptide(L)'
;PYTLGPKISDWDEQRSDWLAKNPSFPNFIGPNKPRVLLVTGSAPKPCENPVGDHYLLKSIKNKIDYCRLHGIEIFYNMALLDAEMAGFWAKLPLIRKLLLSHPEIEFLWWMDSDAMFTDMAFELPWERYKDYNLVMHGWNEMVYDQKNWIGLNTGSFLLRNNQWALD
;
A
#
# COMPACT_ATOMS: atom_id res chain seq x y z
N PRO A 1 24.37 -0.69 10.86
CA PRO A 1 23.16 -1.49 10.56
C PRO A 1 22.09 -0.56 9.95
N TYR A 2 21.44 -0.99 8.88
CA TYR A 2 20.37 -0.23 8.24
C TYR A 2 19.15 -0.08 9.18
N THR A 3 18.44 1.04 9.12
CA THR A 3 17.15 1.23 9.80
C THR A 3 16.22 2.11 8.96
N LEU A 4 14.92 1.78 8.94
CA LEU A 4 13.87 2.59 8.29
C LEU A 4 13.53 3.88 9.07
N GLY A 5 14.09 4.05 10.28
CA GLY A 5 13.96 5.23 11.12
C GLY A 5 14.00 4.91 12.62
N PRO A 6 13.75 5.90 13.48
CA PRO A 6 13.67 5.68 14.93
C PRO A 6 12.60 4.64 15.28
N LYS A 7 12.87 3.77 16.27
CA LYS A 7 11.90 2.79 16.75
C LYS A 7 10.70 3.51 17.37
N ILE A 8 9.51 3.07 16.98
CA ILE A 8 8.22 3.44 17.57
C ILE A 8 7.64 2.16 18.16
N SER A 9 7.09 2.23 19.35
CA SER A 9 6.57 1.07 20.09
C SER A 9 5.15 1.28 20.64
N ASP A 10 4.56 2.44 20.36
CA ASP A 10 3.28 2.93 20.89
C ASP A 10 2.41 3.52 19.76
N TRP A 11 2.57 3.03 18.52
CA TRP A 11 1.89 3.61 17.35
C TRP A 11 0.37 3.42 17.41
N ASP A 12 -0.12 2.30 17.95
CA ASP A 12 -1.55 2.04 18.06
C ASP A 12 -2.22 3.02 19.04
N GLU A 13 -1.55 3.34 20.14
CA GLU A 13 -1.99 4.36 21.10
C GLU A 13 -1.96 5.76 20.47
N GLN A 14 -0.85 6.13 19.82
CA GLN A 14 -0.74 7.44 19.14
C GLN A 14 -1.83 7.61 18.07
N ARG A 15 -2.08 6.56 17.28
CA ARG A 15 -3.09 6.57 16.22
C ARG A 15 -4.51 6.64 16.79
N SER A 16 -4.81 5.87 17.84
CA SER A 16 -6.09 5.93 18.54
C SER A 16 -6.37 7.34 19.10
N ASP A 17 -5.39 7.94 19.76
CA ASP A 17 -5.46 9.31 20.29
C ASP A 17 -5.69 10.34 19.19
N TRP A 18 -5.00 10.20 18.06
CA TRP A 18 -5.17 11.09 16.92
C TRP A 18 -6.57 10.98 16.33
N LEU A 19 -7.09 9.76 16.13
CA LEU A 19 -8.45 9.54 15.60
C LEU A 19 -9.52 10.13 16.52
N ALA A 20 -9.38 9.98 17.83
CA ALA A 20 -10.29 10.58 18.82
C ALA A 20 -10.29 12.12 18.76
N LYS A 21 -9.14 12.74 18.49
CA LYS A 21 -8.99 14.21 18.36
C LYS A 21 -9.39 14.75 16.99
N ASN A 22 -9.48 13.91 15.95
CA ASN A 22 -9.72 14.30 14.56
C ASN A 22 -10.93 13.56 13.94
N PRO A 23 -12.16 13.73 14.49
CA PRO A 23 -13.33 12.98 14.04
C PRO A 23 -13.76 13.28 12.58
N SER A 24 -13.29 14.38 11.99
CA SER A 24 -13.50 14.68 10.57
C SER A 24 -12.71 13.78 9.61
N PHE A 25 -11.73 13.02 10.12
CA PHE A 25 -10.89 12.10 9.37
C PHE A 25 -11.03 10.67 9.91
N PRO A 26 -12.21 10.04 9.78
CA PRO A 26 -12.39 8.68 10.26
C PRO A 26 -11.60 7.68 9.42
N ASN A 27 -11.10 6.64 10.08
CA ASN A 27 -10.42 5.51 9.45
C ASN A 27 -11.37 4.51 8.76
N PHE A 28 -12.68 4.66 8.95
CA PHE A 28 -13.72 3.98 8.19
C PHE A 28 -14.65 5.02 7.57
N ILE A 29 -14.90 4.91 6.26
CA ILE A 29 -15.74 5.86 5.51
C ILE A 29 -17.18 5.37 5.32
N GLY A 30 -17.48 4.16 5.80
CA GLY A 30 -18.81 3.57 5.84
C GLY A 30 -18.81 2.29 6.67
N PRO A 31 -19.99 1.64 6.85
CA PRO A 31 -20.08 0.37 7.56
C PRO A 31 -19.15 -0.66 6.90
N ASN A 32 -18.19 -1.19 7.66
CA ASN A 32 -17.18 -2.15 7.20
C ASN A 32 -16.33 -1.68 6.00
N LYS A 33 -16.30 -0.38 5.67
CA LYS A 33 -15.49 0.18 4.58
C LYS A 33 -14.30 0.98 5.13
N PRO A 34 -13.09 0.38 5.21
CA PRO A 34 -11.91 1.09 5.68
C PRO A 34 -11.54 2.22 4.72
N ARG A 35 -10.89 3.27 5.24
CA ARG A 35 -10.24 4.29 4.42
C ARG A 35 -8.96 3.68 3.85
N VAL A 36 -8.84 3.70 2.52
CA VAL A 36 -7.74 3.07 1.79
C VAL A 36 -6.95 4.10 1.01
N LEU A 37 -5.62 4.03 1.13
CA LEU A 37 -4.69 4.75 0.26
C LEU A 37 -4.01 3.75 -0.68
N LEU A 38 -4.32 3.83 -1.97
CA LEU A 38 -3.58 3.09 -2.99
C LEU A 38 -2.26 3.80 -3.28
N VAL A 39 -1.15 3.08 -3.14
CA VAL A 39 0.20 3.61 -3.33
C VAL A 39 0.83 2.88 -4.50
N THR A 40 1.31 3.66 -5.47
CA THR A 40 2.05 3.16 -6.62
C THR A 40 3.23 4.09 -6.90
N GLY A 41 4.09 3.73 -7.86
CA GLY A 41 5.18 4.59 -8.24
C GLY A 41 6.02 4.05 -9.40
N SER A 42 6.89 4.92 -9.89
CA SER A 42 7.89 4.62 -10.91
C SER A 42 9.17 5.39 -10.62
N ALA A 43 10.26 5.07 -11.33
CA ALA A 43 11.48 5.84 -11.23
C ALA A 43 11.24 7.32 -11.62
N PRO A 44 12.01 8.28 -11.07
CA PRO A 44 11.91 9.71 -11.42
C PRO A 44 12.41 10.02 -12.83
N LYS A 45 13.28 9.16 -13.37
CA LYS A 45 13.88 9.36 -14.68
C LYS A 45 12.98 8.74 -15.75
N PRO A 46 13.04 9.26 -17.00
CA PRO A 46 12.40 8.60 -18.13
C PRO A 46 12.80 7.13 -18.23
N CYS A 47 11.90 6.31 -18.76
CA CYS A 47 12.18 4.90 -19.00
C CYS A 47 13.32 4.75 -20.03
N GLU A 48 14.21 3.76 -19.84
CA GLU A 48 15.26 3.46 -20.82
C GLU A 48 14.69 3.14 -22.21
N ASN A 49 13.57 2.42 -22.23
CA ASN A 49 12.74 2.29 -23.43
C ASN A 49 11.67 3.40 -23.43
N PRO A 50 11.68 4.33 -24.40
CA PRO A 50 10.75 5.47 -24.42
C PRO A 50 9.26 5.09 -24.42
N VAL A 51 8.89 3.93 -24.96
CA VAL A 51 7.49 3.47 -24.91
C VAL A 51 7.03 3.13 -23.49
N GLY A 52 7.96 2.86 -22.58
CA GLY A 52 7.68 2.54 -21.18
C GLY A 52 6.88 3.62 -20.48
N ASP A 53 7.21 4.90 -20.69
CA ASP A 53 6.48 6.02 -20.08
C ASP A 53 5.02 6.10 -20.57
N HIS A 54 4.75 5.68 -21.81
CA HIS A 54 3.37 5.58 -22.30
C HIS A 54 2.58 4.46 -21.58
N TYR A 55 3.22 3.34 -21.25
CA TYR A 55 2.58 2.28 -20.48
C TYR A 55 2.40 2.67 -19.01
N LEU A 56 3.34 3.40 -18.40
CA LEU A 56 3.16 3.98 -17.07
C LEU A 56 1.95 4.93 -17.03
N LEU A 57 1.82 5.80 -18.04
CA LEU A 57 0.68 6.69 -18.19
C LEU A 57 -0.66 5.94 -18.30
N LYS A 58 -0.70 4.87 -19.10
CA LYS A 58 -1.90 4.02 -19.23
C LYS A 58 -2.23 3.28 -17.93
N SER A 59 -1.20 2.79 -17.23
CA SER A 59 -1.36 2.12 -15.94
C SER A 59 -1.91 3.04 -14.86
N ILE A 60 -1.40 4.27 -14.73
CA ILE A 60 -1.96 5.21 -13.75
C ILE A 60 -3.37 5.64 -14.13
N LYS A 61 -3.68 5.83 -15.41
CA LYS A 61 -5.06 6.10 -15.84
C LYS A 61 -6.01 4.97 -15.41
N ASN A 62 -5.60 3.71 -15.60
CA ASN A 62 -6.37 2.55 -15.16
C ASN A 62 -6.64 2.56 -13.65
N LYS A 63 -5.62 2.83 -12.83
CA LYS A 63 -5.75 2.94 -11.38
C LYS A 63 -6.64 4.12 -10.95
N ILE A 64 -6.52 5.28 -11.62
CA ILE A 64 -7.38 6.45 -11.40
C ILE A 64 -8.85 6.10 -11.61
N ASP A 65 -9.16 5.35 -12.68
CA ASP A 65 -10.53 5.00 -13.01
C ASP A 65 -11.12 4.03 -11.97
N TYR A 66 -10.39 2.98 -11.57
CA TYR A 66 -10.82 2.07 -10.49
C TYR A 66 -11.00 2.82 -9.17
N CYS A 67 -9.98 3.55 -8.72
CA CYS A 67 -10.03 4.20 -7.41
C CYS A 67 -11.14 5.27 -7.32
N ARG A 68 -11.45 5.96 -8.42
CA ARG A 68 -12.59 6.88 -8.50
C ARG A 68 -13.93 6.16 -8.29
N LEU A 69 -14.12 4.99 -8.90
CA LEU A 69 -15.35 4.19 -8.75
C LEU A 69 -15.49 3.64 -7.33
N HIS A 70 -14.38 3.22 -6.72
CA HIS A 70 -14.35 2.55 -5.42
C HIS A 70 -14.14 3.49 -4.23
N GLY A 71 -13.95 4.79 -4.45
CA GLY A 71 -13.74 5.78 -3.37
C GLY A 71 -12.42 5.58 -2.63
N ILE A 72 -11.35 5.31 -3.37
CA ILE A 72 -9.99 5.05 -2.87
C ILE A 72 -9.09 6.23 -3.26
N GLU A 73 -8.26 6.70 -2.33
CA GLU A 73 -7.29 7.77 -2.59
C GLU A 73 -6.03 7.18 -3.27
N ILE A 74 -5.31 7.96 -4.08
CA ILE A 74 -4.07 7.52 -4.75
C ILE A 74 -2.89 8.40 -4.32
N PHE A 75 -1.78 7.75 -3.96
CA PHE A 75 -0.46 8.36 -3.90
C PHE A 75 0.45 7.77 -4.98
N TYR A 76 0.99 8.62 -5.86
CA TYR A 76 1.96 8.22 -6.88
C TYR A 76 3.35 8.73 -6.52
N ASN A 77 4.26 7.84 -6.15
CA ASN A 77 5.63 8.22 -5.82
C ASN A 77 6.54 8.24 -7.05
N MET A 78 7.37 9.28 -7.14
CA MET A 78 8.49 9.36 -8.09
C MET A 78 9.82 9.66 -7.38
N ALA A 79 9.85 9.75 -6.05
CA ALA A 79 11.04 10.09 -5.28
C ALA A 79 11.77 8.83 -4.76
N LEU A 80 13.10 8.86 -4.78
CA LEU A 80 13.92 7.92 -4.01
C LEU A 80 14.16 8.52 -2.63
N LEU A 81 13.45 8.01 -1.61
CA LEU A 81 13.51 8.53 -0.24
C LEU A 81 14.78 8.10 0.51
N ASP A 82 15.36 6.98 0.08
CA ASP A 82 16.52 6.36 0.72
C ASP A 82 17.39 5.72 -0.36
N ALA A 83 18.66 6.15 -0.44
CA ALA A 83 19.60 5.69 -1.45
C ALA A 83 20.01 4.21 -1.24
N GLU A 84 19.94 3.70 -0.01
CA GLU A 84 20.25 2.30 0.32
C GLU A 84 19.12 1.35 -0.12
N MET A 85 17.89 1.86 -0.28
CA MET A 85 16.69 1.11 -0.67
C MET A 85 16.26 1.42 -2.10
N ALA A 86 17.15 1.22 -3.08
CA ALA A 86 16.84 1.45 -4.49
C ALA A 86 15.99 0.35 -5.14
N GLY A 87 15.48 0.62 -6.34
CA GLY A 87 14.68 -0.33 -7.12
C GLY A 87 13.38 -0.71 -6.41
N PHE A 88 13.05 -2.01 -6.40
CA PHE A 88 11.79 -2.49 -5.81
C PHE A 88 11.74 -2.34 -4.28
N TRP A 89 12.88 -2.17 -3.61
CA TRP A 89 12.96 -1.95 -2.16
C TRP A 89 12.53 -0.54 -1.73
N ALA A 90 12.46 0.42 -2.67
CA ALA A 90 12.07 1.80 -2.40
C ALA A 90 10.65 1.93 -1.82
N LYS A 91 9.82 0.89 -1.97
CA LYS A 91 8.48 0.82 -1.38
C LYS A 91 8.51 0.79 0.15
N LEU A 92 9.54 0.21 0.79
CA LEU A 92 9.58 0.07 2.26
C LEU A 92 9.65 1.44 2.98
N PRO A 93 10.63 2.32 2.70
CA PRO A 93 10.68 3.65 3.31
C PRO A 93 9.43 4.49 3.02
N LEU A 94 8.89 4.38 1.80
CA LEU A 94 7.69 5.09 1.38
C LEU A 94 6.45 4.64 2.16
N ILE A 95 6.23 3.33 2.27
CA ILE A 95 5.11 2.76 3.01
C ILE A 95 5.17 3.21 4.47
N ARG A 96 6.32 3.05 5.14
CA ARG A 96 6.49 3.51 6.53
C ARG A 96 6.18 4.99 6.66
N LYS A 97 6.69 5.82 5.74
CA LYS A 97 6.45 7.27 5.77
C LYS A 97 4.97 7.59 5.63
N LEU A 98 4.25 6.94 4.71
CA LEU A 98 2.83 7.18 4.47
C LEU A 98 1.96 6.70 5.64
N LEU A 99 2.23 5.52 6.21
CA LEU A 99 1.51 5.03 7.40
C LEU A 99 1.61 6.02 8.57
N LEU A 100 2.82 6.53 8.84
CA LEU A 100 3.06 7.50 9.91
C LEU A 100 2.51 8.90 9.60
N SER A 101 2.43 9.29 8.33
CA SER A 101 1.96 10.62 7.92
C SER A 101 0.45 10.71 7.77
N HIS A 102 -0.23 9.56 7.66
CA HIS A 102 -1.67 9.46 7.44
C HIS A 102 -2.33 8.52 8.47
N PRO A 103 -2.46 8.92 9.74
CA PRO A 103 -3.08 8.10 10.78
C PRO A 103 -4.55 7.74 10.48
N GLU A 104 -5.23 8.54 9.67
CA GLU A 104 -6.59 8.28 9.19
C GLU A 104 -6.70 7.09 8.23
N ILE A 105 -5.61 6.68 7.58
CA ILE A 105 -5.63 5.54 6.67
C ILE A 105 -5.67 4.25 7.48
N GLU A 106 -6.62 3.37 7.18
CA GLU A 106 -6.74 2.05 7.82
C GLU A 106 -5.93 1.00 7.06
N PHE A 107 -6.00 1.02 5.74
CA PHE A 107 -5.20 0.17 4.88
C PHE A 107 -4.42 0.98 3.84
N LEU A 108 -3.13 0.71 3.76
CA LEU A 108 -2.32 1.08 2.62
C LEU A 108 -2.36 -0.08 1.62
N TRP A 109 -2.79 0.19 0.39
CA TRP A 109 -2.78 -0.77 -0.70
C TRP A 109 -1.61 -0.47 -1.63
N TRP A 110 -0.52 -1.21 -1.50
CA TRP A 110 0.57 -1.12 -2.47
C TRP A 110 0.17 -1.81 -3.77
N MET A 111 0.37 -1.14 -4.91
CA MET A 111 0.17 -1.72 -6.23
C MET A 111 1.28 -1.29 -7.19
N ASP A 112 2.01 -2.24 -7.78
CA ASP A 112 3.09 -1.98 -8.73
C ASP A 112 2.56 -1.26 -9.99
N SER A 113 3.45 -0.55 -10.68
CA SER A 113 3.10 0.22 -11.88
C SER A 113 2.80 -0.66 -13.10
N ASP A 114 3.23 -1.93 -13.12
CA ASP A 114 2.89 -2.92 -14.14
C ASP A 114 1.65 -3.77 -13.80
N ALA A 115 1.11 -3.66 -12.58
CA ALA A 115 -0.17 -4.26 -12.20
C ALA A 115 -1.35 -3.38 -12.66
N MET A 116 -2.37 -3.98 -13.29
CA MET A 116 -3.55 -3.25 -13.79
C MET A 116 -4.86 -3.88 -13.32
N PHE A 117 -5.84 -3.05 -13.01
CA PHE A 117 -7.22 -3.48 -12.79
C PHE A 117 -7.86 -3.90 -14.09
N THR A 118 -8.45 -5.10 -14.10
CA THR A 118 -9.18 -5.64 -15.26
C THR A 118 -10.63 -5.98 -14.94
N ASP A 119 -10.97 -6.08 -13.65
CA ASP A 119 -12.33 -6.05 -13.14
C ASP A 119 -12.55 -4.71 -12.43
N MET A 120 -13.42 -3.87 -13.01
CA MET A 120 -13.74 -2.52 -12.50
C MET A 120 -15.00 -2.50 -11.62
N ALA A 121 -15.64 -3.65 -11.43
CA ALA A 121 -16.85 -3.78 -10.62
C ALA A 121 -16.57 -4.47 -9.27
N PHE A 122 -15.54 -5.30 -9.22
CA PHE A 122 -15.14 -6.00 -8.01
C PHE A 122 -14.66 -5.04 -6.92
N GLU A 123 -15.31 -5.06 -5.75
CA GLU A 123 -14.82 -4.44 -4.52
C GLU A 123 -14.16 -5.52 -3.64
N LEU A 124 -13.04 -5.18 -2.99
CA LEU A 124 -12.38 -6.09 -2.06
C LEU A 124 -13.31 -6.45 -0.88
N PRO A 125 -13.31 -7.71 -0.42
CA PRO A 125 -14.18 -8.16 0.67
C PRO A 125 -13.61 -7.73 2.04
N TRP A 126 -13.67 -6.43 2.37
CA TRP A 126 -13.01 -5.84 3.55
C TRP A 126 -13.27 -6.56 4.87
N GLU A 127 -14.51 -7.01 5.09
CA GLU A 127 -14.90 -7.72 6.31
C GLU A 127 -14.16 -9.06 6.49
N ARG A 128 -13.77 -9.71 5.39
CA ARG A 128 -12.93 -10.93 5.42
C ARG A 128 -11.58 -10.66 6.10
N TYR A 129 -11.07 -9.43 6.01
CA TYR A 129 -9.73 -9.05 6.45
C TYR A 129 -9.73 -8.29 7.79
N LYS A 130 -10.87 -8.19 8.48
CA LYS A 130 -11.01 -7.39 9.70
C LYS A 130 -10.00 -7.77 10.80
N ASP A 131 -9.63 -9.05 10.90
CA ASP A 131 -8.72 -9.60 11.91
C ASP A 131 -7.29 -9.80 11.38
N TYR A 132 -6.97 -9.26 10.20
CA TYR A 132 -5.67 -9.40 9.53
C TYR A 132 -5.02 -8.05 9.28
N ASN A 133 -3.67 -8.04 9.29
CA ASN A 133 -2.87 -6.83 9.09
C ASN A 133 -2.15 -6.81 7.74
N LEU A 134 -1.92 -7.98 7.13
CA LEU A 134 -1.28 -8.12 5.83
C LEU A 134 -2.11 -9.09 4.98
N VAL A 135 -2.45 -8.66 3.76
CA VAL A 135 -3.19 -9.47 2.78
C VAL A 135 -2.42 -9.47 1.48
N MET A 136 -2.03 -10.65 1.02
CA MET A 136 -1.29 -10.86 -0.23
C MET A 136 -1.96 -11.98 -1.03
N HIS A 137 -1.85 -11.92 -2.35
CA HIS A 137 -2.14 -13.08 -3.18
C HIS A 137 -1.07 -14.16 -2.96
N GLY A 138 -1.47 -15.40 -2.72
CA GLY A 138 -0.58 -16.54 -2.54
C GLY A 138 -1.29 -17.76 -1.95
N TRP A 139 -0.52 -18.80 -1.69
CA TRP A 139 -1.00 -20.07 -1.12
C TRP A 139 -0.13 -20.52 0.05
N ASN A 140 -0.76 -20.98 1.14
CA ASN A 140 -0.08 -21.35 2.38
C ASN A 140 0.97 -22.44 2.15
N GLU A 141 0.61 -23.51 1.45
CA GLU A 141 1.52 -24.63 1.18
C GLU A 141 2.74 -24.21 0.35
N MET A 142 2.56 -23.25 -0.56
CA MET A 142 3.67 -22.75 -1.38
C MET A 142 4.64 -21.91 -0.54
N VAL A 143 4.12 -21.14 0.42
CA VAL A 143 4.94 -20.25 1.26
C VAL A 143 5.59 -21.02 2.41
N TYR A 144 4.80 -21.71 3.23
CA TYR A 144 5.26 -22.29 4.49
C TYR A 144 5.94 -23.64 4.31
N ASP A 145 5.35 -24.51 3.48
CA ASP A 145 5.87 -25.86 3.30
C ASP A 145 7.00 -25.86 2.27
N GLN A 146 6.68 -25.43 1.05
CA GLN A 146 7.57 -25.49 -0.10
C GLN A 146 8.64 -24.40 -0.11
N LYS A 147 8.39 -23.26 0.55
CA LYS A 147 9.26 -22.06 0.51
C LYS A 147 9.53 -21.61 -0.92
N ASN A 148 8.48 -21.68 -1.74
CA ASN A 148 8.53 -21.30 -3.14
C ASN A 148 8.55 -19.77 -3.25
N TRP A 149 9.55 -19.24 -3.95
CA TRP A 149 9.76 -17.80 -4.13
C TRP A 149 8.58 -17.07 -4.80
N ILE A 150 7.73 -17.79 -5.53
CA ILE A 150 6.49 -17.26 -6.15
C ILE A 150 5.23 -17.77 -5.44
N GLY A 151 5.35 -18.32 -4.22
CA GLY A 151 4.21 -18.76 -3.42
C GLY A 151 3.30 -17.62 -2.96
N LEU A 152 3.79 -16.38 -3.05
CA LEU A 152 3.06 -15.14 -2.83
C LEU A 152 3.54 -14.05 -3.80
N ASN A 153 2.82 -12.93 -3.87
CA ASN A 153 3.21 -11.76 -4.67
C ASN A 153 3.14 -10.46 -3.86
N THR A 154 4.17 -9.62 -4.01
CA THR A 154 4.32 -8.33 -3.31
C THR A 154 4.10 -7.12 -4.24
N GLY A 155 3.54 -7.35 -5.42
CA GLY A 155 3.15 -6.31 -6.37
C GLY A 155 1.72 -5.82 -6.21
N SER A 156 0.89 -6.50 -5.41
CA SER A 156 -0.40 -5.99 -4.93
C SER A 156 -0.74 -6.57 -3.57
N PHE A 157 -0.76 -5.73 -2.53
CA PHE A 157 -1.08 -6.17 -1.16
C PHE A 157 -1.68 -5.06 -0.30
N LEU A 158 -2.41 -5.47 0.74
CA LEU A 158 -2.94 -4.57 1.77
C LEU A 158 -2.06 -4.67 3.01
N LEU A 159 -1.72 -3.53 3.61
CA LEU A 159 -1.03 -3.44 4.88
C LEU A 159 -1.80 -2.49 5.80
N ARG A 160 -2.19 -2.98 6.99
CA ARG A 160 -2.94 -2.20 7.98
C ARG A 160 -2.03 -1.16 8.63
N ASN A 161 -2.59 0.01 8.95
CA ASN A 161 -1.89 1.04 9.71
C ASN A 161 -1.95 0.75 11.22
N ASN A 162 -0.98 -0.02 11.71
CA ASN A 162 -0.83 -0.36 13.12
C ASN A 162 0.63 -0.63 13.49
N GLN A 163 0.89 -0.82 14.78
CA GLN A 163 2.24 -1.09 15.30
C GLN A 163 2.84 -2.36 14.66
N TRP A 164 2.02 -3.40 14.44
CA TRP A 164 2.45 -4.64 13.80
C TRP A 164 3.05 -4.42 12.40
N ALA A 165 2.56 -3.43 11.64
CA ALA A 165 3.10 -3.11 10.32
C ALA A 165 4.41 -2.30 10.38
N LEU A 166 4.72 -1.67 11.51
CA LEU A 166 5.98 -0.95 11.72
C LEU A 166 7.11 -1.84 12.27
N ASP A 167 6.75 -2.94 12.91
CA ASP A 167 7.67 -3.93 13.49
C ASP A 167 8.35 -4.79 12.41
#